data_AF-A0A7S3AKH7-F1
#
_entry.id   AF-A0A7S3AKH7-F1
#
_cell.length_a   1.000
_cell.length_b   1.000
_cell.length_c   1.000
_cell.angle_alpha   90.00
_cell.angle_beta   90.00
_cell.angle_gamma   90.00
#
_symmetry.space_group_name_H-M   'P 1'
#
loop_
_entity.id
_entity.type
_entity.pdbx_description
1 polymer ?
#
loop_
_entity_poly.entity_id
_entity_poly.type
_entity_poly.pdbx_seq_one_letter_code
_entity_poly.pdbx_strand_id
1 'polypeptide(L)'
;LDAAARMRGATEPKVFEDFHTEHKKHKFFLAGKGMQPTDGFTVKHYAGDVTYSAGTYKAESELPITWLDKNVSTLGSEQLNVLGDSSLNLLAELFAPADDKGG
;
A
#
# COMPACT_ATOMS: atom_id res chain seq x y z
N LEU A 1 -2.90 6.79 -6.65
CA LEU A 1 -2.12 6.11 -5.58
C LEU A 1 -0.63 6.39 -5.72
N ASP A 2 0.01 6.09 -6.85
CA ASP A 2 1.46 6.24 -7.05
C ASP A 2 2.02 7.64 -6.78
N ALA A 3 1.35 8.67 -7.28
CA ALA A 3 1.75 10.06 -7.01
C ALA A 3 1.65 10.38 -5.52
N ALA A 4 0.58 9.93 -4.85
CA ALA A 4 0.37 10.16 -3.43
C ALA A 4 1.39 9.43 -2.56
N ALA A 5 1.78 8.21 -2.92
CA ALA A 5 2.82 7.44 -2.24
C ALA A 5 4.19 8.15 -2.24
N ARG A 6 4.45 9.01 -3.23
CA ARG A 6 5.70 9.79 -3.35
C ARG A 6 5.62 11.19 -2.72
N MET A 7 4.43 11.64 -2.32
CA MET A 7 4.23 12.97 -1.72
C MET A 7 4.47 12.94 -0.22
N ARG A 8 5.38 13.78 0.26
CA ARG A 8 5.60 13.98 1.71
C ARG A 8 4.31 14.47 2.37
N GLY A 9 3.85 13.76 3.40
CA GLY A 9 2.66 14.12 4.17
C GLY A 9 1.33 13.71 3.55
N ALA A 10 1.33 12.90 2.47
CA ALA A 10 0.11 12.27 2.00
C ALA A 10 -0.46 11.34 3.09
N THR A 11 -1.77 11.41 3.31
CA THR A 11 -2.47 10.55 4.26
C THR A 11 -3.46 9.65 3.52
N GLU A 12 -3.60 8.41 4.01
CA GLU A 12 -4.51 7.44 3.40
C GLU A 12 -5.96 7.93 3.33
N PRO A 13 -6.55 8.54 4.38
CA PRO A 13 -7.91 9.09 4.30
C PRO A 13 -8.09 10.10 3.17
N LYS A 14 -7.10 10.99 2.97
CA LYS A 14 -7.17 12.00 1.92
C LYS A 14 -7.14 11.39 0.52
N VAL A 15 -6.32 10.35 0.34
CA VAL A 15 -6.23 9.63 -0.94
C VAL A 15 -7.56 8.93 -1.26
N PHE A 16 -8.21 8.34 -0.26
CA PHE A 16 -9.50 7.69 -0.45
C PHE A 16 -10.64 8.69 -0.72
N GLU A 17 -10.64 9.85 -0.05
CA GLU A 17 -11.55 10.96 -0.38
C GLU A 17 -11.38 11.45 -1.82
N ASP A 18 -10.13 11.60 -2.26
CA ASP A 18 -9.80 12.04 -3.62
C ASP A 18 -10.25 10.99 -4.64
N PHE A 19 -10.05 9.70 -4.36
CA PHE A 19 -10.56 8.60 -5.19
C PHE A 19 -12.09 8.65 -5.35
N HIS A 20 -12.83 8.86 -4.25
CA HIS A 20 -14.28 9.03 -4.32
C HIS A 20 -14.66 10.25 -5.15
N THR A 21 -13.96 11.37 -4.97
CA THR A 21 -14.27 12.61 -5.70
C THR A 21 -14.04 12.46 -7.20
N GLU A 22 -12.93 11.81 -7.58
CA GLU A 22 -12.52 11.58 -8.97
C GLU A 22 -13.43 10.57 -9.67
N HIS A 23 -13.77 9.45 -9.00
CA HIS A 23 -14.44 8.33 -9.66
C HIS A 23 -15.93 8.18 -9.34
N LYS A 24 -16.55 9.05 -8.54
CA LYS A 24 -18.00 8.96 -8.21
C LYS A 24 -18.95 8.86 -9.40
N LYS A 25 -18.55 9.35 -10.59
CA LYS A 25 -19.36 9.27 -11.83
C LYS A 25 -19.00 8.08 -12.72
N HIS A 26 -17.99 7.30 -12.35
CA HIS A 26 -17.48 6.21 -13.15
C HIS A 26 -18.40 4.98 -13.02
N LYS A 27 -18.78 4.38 -14.16
CA LYS A 27 -19.76 3.28 -14.21
C LYS A 27 -19.40 2.02 -13.42
N PHE A 28 -18.10 1.82 -13.16
CA PHE A 28 -17.59 0.68 -12.39
C PHE A 28 -17.26 1.01 -10.94
N PHE A 29 -17.39 2.28 -10.55
CA PHE A 29 -17.13 2.71 -9.19
C PHE A 29 -18.42 2.78 -8.39
N LEU A 30 -18.37 2.31 -7.15
CA LEU A 30 -19.45 2.38 -6.19
C LEU A 30 -18.91 2.86 -4.85
N ALA A 31 -19.71 3.67 -4.15
CA ALA A 31 -19.45 3.94 -2.75
C ALA A 31 -19.61 2.64 -1.94
N GLY A 32 -18.72 2.41 -0.96
CA GLY A 32 -18.82 1.27 -0.06
C GLY A 32 -20.12 1.33 0.73
N LYS A 33 -20.91 0.25 0.70
CA LYS A 33 -22.21 0.21 1.39
C LYS A 33 -22.00 0.29 2.91
N GLY A 34 -22.45 1.40 3.52
CA GLY A 34 -22.30 1.62 4.97
C GLY A 34 -20.88 2.00 5.41
N MET A 35 -20.05 2.45 4.48
CA MET A 35 -18.64 2.81 4.72
C MET A 35 -18.43 4.29 4.42
N GLN A 36 -17.60 4.98 5.21
CA GLN A 36 -17.22 6.35 4.92
C GLN A 36 -16.30 6.41 3.69
N PRO A 37 -16.30 7.50 2.91
CA PRO A 37 -15.40 7.65 1.76
C PRO A 37 -13.91 7.49 2.10
N THR A 38 -13.53 7.81 3.33
CA THR A 38 -12.17 7.67 3.86
C THR A 38 -11.76 6.23 4.14
N ASP A 39 -12.73 5.33 4.30
CA ASP A 39 -12.50 3.99 4.85
C ASP A 39 -12.48 2.91 3.75
N GLY A 40 -12.90 3.24 2.53
CA GLY A 40 -12.89 2.31 1.41
C GLY A 40 -13.83 2.66 0.26
N PHE A 41 -13.84 1.80 -0.75
CA PHE A 41 -14.68 1.91 -1.94
C PHE A 41 -14.96 0.54 -2.56
N THR A 42 -15.95 0.46 -3.45
CA THR A 42 -16.30 -0.77 -4.15
C THR A 42 -16.09 -0.59 -5.65
N VAL A 43 -15.54 -1.61 -6.30
CA VAL A 43 -15.35 -1.65 -7.75
C VAL A 43 -16.12 -2.85 -8.31
N LYS A 44 -16.87 -2.61 -9.39
CA LYS A 44 -17.56 -3.66 -10.15
C LYS A 44 -16.55 -4.37 -11.05
N HIS A 45 -16.18 -5.60 -10.71
CA HIS A 45 -15.36 -6.45 -11.58
C HIS A 45 -16.23 -7.44 -12.35
N TYR A 46 -15.67 -8.05 -13.40
CA TYR A 46 -16.38 -9.06 -14.19
C TYR A 46 -16.83 -10.27 -13.35
N ALA A 47 -16.08 -10.58 -12.28
CA ALA A 47 -16.32 -11.69 -11.37
C ALA A 47 -17.18 -11.32 -10.15
N GLY A 48 -17.69 -10.08 -10.10
CA GLY A 48 -18.46 -9.56 -8.99
C GLY A 48 -17.90 -8.26 -8.42
N ASP A 49 -18.64 -7.67 -7.49
CA ASP A 49 -18.26 -6.42 -6.86
C ASP A 49 -17.27 -6.68 -5.72
N VAL A 50 -16.14 -5.97 -5.73
CA VAL A 50 -15.07 -6.09 -4.73
C VAL A 50 -15.01 -4.81 -3.93
N THR A 51 -15.08 -4.93 -2.60
CA THR A 51 -14.91 -3.80 -1.68
C THR A 51 -13.49 -3.79 -1.14
N TYR A 52 -12.82 -2.66 -1.35
CA TYR A 52 -11.48 -2.37 -0.88
C TYR A 52 -11.55 -1.47 0.36
N SER A 53 -10.87 -1.85 1.42
CA SER A 53 -10.77 -1.08 2.68
C SER A 53 -9.45 -0.32 2.76
N ALA A 54 -9.49 0.87 3.38
CA ALA A 54 -8.31 1.59 3.83
C ALA A 54 -7.62 0.80 4.96
N GLY A 55 -6.29 0.74 4.92
CA GLY A 55 -5.49 -0.03 5.86
C GLY A 55 -5.59 -1.57 5.75
N THR A 56 -4.68 -2.27 6.43
CA THR A 56 -4.70 -3.73 6.56
C THR A 56 -4.88 -4.12 8.01
N TYR A 57 -5.82 -5.04 8.24
CA TYR A 57 -6.08 -5.84 9.46
C TYR A 57 -5.17 -5.56 10.67
N LYS A 58 -5.75 -5.01 11.75
CA LYS A 58 -5.12 -4.84 13.06
C LYS A 58 -4.85 -6.20 13.72
N ALA A 59 -3.72 -6.82 13.39
CA ALA A 59 -3.13 -7.85 14.24
C ALA A 59 -2.10 -7.16 15.15
N GLU A 60 -2.56 -6.67 16.31
CA GLU A 60 -1.79 -6.32 17.52
C GLU A 60 -0.52 -5.44 17.41
N SER A 61 -0.19 -4.89 16.24
CA SER A 61 0.91 -3.95 16.02
C SER A 61 0.37 -2.53 15.93
N GLU A 62 1.01 -1.60 16.63
CA GLU A 62 0.48 -0.29 17.03
C GLU A 62 0.17 0.69 15.88
N LEU A 63 0.49 0.37 14.63
CA LEU A 63 0.14 1.20 13.46
C LEU A 63 -0.32 0.32 12.27
N PRO A 64 -1.51 0.57 11.68
CA PRO A 64 -1.97 -0.18 10.52
C PRO A 64 -1.10 0.13 9.29
N ILE A 65 -0.64 -0.91 8.60
CA ILE A 65 0.05 -0.76 7.30
C ILE A 65 -0.96 -0.24 6.28
N THR A 66 -0.68 0.95 5.73
CA THR A 66 -1.56 1.64 4.78
C THR A 66 -1.28 1.21 3.33
N TRP A 67 -2.17 1.57 2.42
CA TRP A 67 -1.96 1.43 0.98
C TRP A 67 -0.75 2.23 0.50
N LEU A 68 -0.46 3.38 1.12
CA LEU A 68 0.70 4.18 0.79
C LEU A 68 1.99 3.42 1.12
N ASP A 69 2.07 2.82 2.32
CA ASP A 69 3.25 2.04 2.75
C ASP A 69 3.50 0.85 1.81
N LYS A 70 2.43 0.12 1.47
CA LYS A 70 2.50 -1.00 0.52
C LYS A 70 2.96 -0.54 -0.86
N ASN A 71 2.47 0.60 -1.33
CA ASN A 71 2.75 1.09 -2.68
C ASN A 71 4.16 1.70 -2.81
N VAL A 72 4.79 2.13 -1.71
CA VAL A 72 6.20 2.54 -1.71
C VAL A 72 7.15 1.34 -1.70
N SER A 73 6.72 0.18 -1.17
CA SER A 73 7.48 -1.09 -1.21
C SER A 73 8.92 -0.97 -0.70
N THR A 74 9.18 -0.06 0.23
CA THR A 74 10.51 0.08 0.86
C THR A 74 10.55 -0.71 2.15
N LEU A 75 11.44 -1.69 2.26
CA LEU A 75 11.97 -2.05 3.56
C LEU A 75 12.79 -0.87 4.08
N GLY A 76 12.69 -0.59 5.39
CA GLY A 76 13.56 0.39 6.01
C GLY A 76 15.02 -0.02 5.83
N SER A 77 15.88 0.95 5.58
CA SER A 77 17.31 0.73 5.34
C SER A 77 17.99 0.03 6.52
N GLU A 78 17.54 0.27 7.75
CA GLU A 78 18.06 -0.41 8.93
C GLU A 78 17.75 -1.91 8.94
N GLN A 79 16.51 -2.33 8.60
CA GLN A 79 16.16 -3.74 8.52
C GLN A 79 16.93 -4.44 7.38
N LEU A 80 17.10 -3.77 6.24
CA LEU A 80 17.90 -4.31 5.13
C LEU A 80 19.35 -4.53 5.53
N ASN A 81 19.96 -3.58 6.25
CA ASN A 81 21.34 -3.73 6.70
C ASN A 81 21.50 -4.90 7.68
N VAL A 82 20.56 -5.08 8.63
CA VAL A 82 20.60 -6.22 9.56
C VAL A 82 20.48 -7.56 8.85
N LEU A 83 19.64 -7.63 7.80
CA LEU A 83 19.44 -8.85 7.03
C LEU A 83 20.63 -9.15 6.09
N GLY A 84 21.24 -8.11 5.50
CA GLY A 84 22.45 -8.22 4.68
C GLY A 84 23.69 -8.61 5.51
N ASP A 85 23.81 -8.10 6.73
CA ASP A 85 24.91 -8.43 7.66
C ASP A 85 24.63 -9.70 8.49
N SER A 86 23.62 -10.48 8.11
CA SER A 86 23.25 -11.70 8.84
C SER A 86 24.40 -12.72 8.84
N SER A 87 24.63 -13.36 9.98
CA SER A 87 25.56 -14.50 10.08
C SER A 87 25.04 -15.78 9.41
N LEU A 88 23.79 -15.79 8.97
CA LEU A 88 23.21 -16.87 8.16
C LEU A 88 23.46 -16.57 6.69
N ASN A 89 24.34 -17.36 6.05
CA ASN A 89 24.71 -17.18 4.65
C ASN A 89 23.50 -17.05 3.71
N LEU A 90 22.44 -17.83 3.93
CA LEU A 90 21.23 -17.75 3.12
C LEU A 90 20.56 -16.37 3.18
N LEU A 91 20.52 -15.74 4.36
CA LEU A 91 19.92 -14.42 4.51
C LEU A 91 20.83 -13.33 3.93
N ALA A 92 22.13 -13.42 4.19
CA ALA A 92 23.10 -12.50 3.62
C ALA A 92 23.11 -12.55 2.08
N GLU A 93 22.98 -13.73 1.46
CA GLU A 93 22.87 -13.89 0.01
C GLU A 93 21.55 -13.37 -0.54
N LEU A 94 20.43 -13.63 0.14
CA LEU A 94 19.10 -13.21 -0.31
C LEU A 94 18.90 -11.69 -0.26
N PHE A 95 19.53 -11.04 0.72
CA PHE A 95 19.46 -9.60 0.94
C PHE A 95 20.76 -8.87 0.54
N ALA A 96 21.67 -9.55 -0.16
CA ALA A 96 22.81 -8.90 -0.77
C ALA A 96 22.32 -7.79 -1.71
N PRO A 97 22.97 -6.62 -1.72
CA PRO A 97 22.61 -5.57 -2.67
C PRO A 97 22.68 -6.14 -4.09
N ALA A 98 21.60 -6.03 -4.85
CA ALA A 98 21.60 -6.43 -6.24
C ALA A 98 22.68 -5.61 -6.95
N ASP A 99 23.68 -6.29 -7.54
CA ASP A 99 24.63 -5.65 -8.44
C ASP A 99 23.82 -4.97 -9.54
N ASP A 100 23.75 -3.64 -9.52
CA ASP A 100 23.18 -2.83 -10.60
C ASP A 100 24.13 -2.89 -11.79
N LYS A 101 24.15 -4.05 -12.47
CA LYS A 101 24.74 -4.18 -13.80
C LYS A 101 23.67 -3.78 -14.82
N GLY A 102 23.49 -2.47 -14.90
CA GLY A 102 23.06 -1.63 -16.02
C GLY A 102 22.21 -2.24 -17.14
N GLY A 103 21.09 -1.55 -17.41
CA GLY A 103 20.31 -1.59 -18.64
C GLY A 103 19.24 -0.52 -18.67
#